data_AF-Q6MDN5-F1
#
_entry.id   AF-Q6MDN5-F1
#
_cell.length_a   1.000
_cell.length_b   1.000
_cell.length_c   1.000
_cell.angle_alpha   90.00
_cell.angle_beta   90.00
_cell.angle_gamma   90.00
#
_symmetry.space_group_name_H-M   'P 1'
#
loop_
_entity.id
_entity.type
_entity.pdbx_description
1 polymer ?
#
loop_
_entity_poly.entity_id
_entity_poly.type
_entity_poly.pdbx_seq_one_letter_code
_entity_poly.pdbx_strand_id
1 'polypeptide(L)'
;MGFGLAFKAFIKAFKDPQKTEEFLKDNSFTSIEILDQSHIRLLNYLQQARLIDFLKEDITPFTDAQVGAAVRKIHQDCSQSLEELMTIRPLRDETEGTTVQIPKGYDSSEIKLVGKVRGEAPYTGVVVHRGWKALKRSLPKKTGETITDIICPAEIEVK
;
A
#
# COMPACT_ATOMS: atom_id res chain seq x y z
N MET A 1 -34.71 1.10 30.79
CA MET A 1 -35.39 1.09 29.48
C MET A 1 -34.51 0.31 28.51
N GLY A 2 -34.78 -0.88 27.99
CA GLY A 2 -35.84 -1.86 28.14
C GLY A 2 -35.69 -2.81 26.93
N PHE A 3 -35.22 -4.04 27.13
CA PHE A 3 -34.96 -5.05 26.06
C PHE A 3 -36.15 -5.26 25.09
N GLY A 4 -37.37 -4.89 25.51
CA GLY A 4 -38.57 -4.90 24.66
C GLY A 4 -38.63 -3.84 23.56
N LEU A 5 -37.86 -2.75 23.62
CA LEU A 5 -37.85 -1.73 22.57
C LEU A 5 -37.14 -2.23 21.30
N ALA A 6 -36.00 -2.91 21.46
CA ALA A 6 -35.26 -3.49 20.34
C ALA A 6 -36.05 -4.62 19.65
N PHE A 7 -36.72 -5.48 20.41
CA PHE A 7 -37.57 -6.55 19.86
C PHE A 7 -38.82 -6.01 19.16
N LYS A 8 -39.44 -4.94 19.69
CA LYS A 8 -40.57 -4.26 19.03
C LYS A 8 -40.15 -3.55 17.74
N ALA A 9 -38.95 -2.97 17.69
CA ALA A 9 -38.39 -2.39 16.47
C ALA A 9 -38.16 -3.47 15.39
N PHE A 10 -37.63 -4.63 15.79
CA PHE A 10 -37.40 -5.77 14.90
C PHE A 10 -38.70 -6.34 14.30
N ILE A 11 -39.74 -6.56 15.13
CA ILE A 11 -41.06 -7.02 14.65
C ILE A 11 -41.74 -5.98 13.76
N LYS A 12 -41.56 -4.69 14.04
CA LYS A 12 -42.13 -3.60 13.23
C LYS A 12 -41.48 -3.50 11.84
N ALA A 13 -40.17 -3.74 11.75
CA ALA A 13 -39.45 -3.81 10.48
C ALA A 13 -39.90 -5.00 9.61
N PHE A 14 -40.24 -6.14 10.23
CA PHE A 14 -40.75 -7.33 9.54
C PHE A 14 -42.19 -7.17 9.03
N LYS A 15 -42.99 -6.30 9.67
CA LYS A 15 -44.41 -6.10 9.35
C LYS A 15 -44.66 -5.05 8.27
N ASP A 16 -43.66 -4.20 7.98
CA ASP A 16 -43.77 -3.06 7.07
C ASP A 16 -42.56 -3.02 6.10
N PRO A 17 -42.52 -3.92 5.10
CA PRO A 17 -41.35 -4.07 4.20
C PRO A 17 -41.02 -2.79 3.44
N GLN A 18 -42.04 -2.02 3.04
CA GLN A 18 -41.85 -0.76 2.29
C GLN A 18 -41.24 0.36 3.15
N LYS A 19 -41.59 0.45 4.44
CA LYS A 19 -40.97 1.41 5.37
C LYS A 19 -39.55 1.02 5.74
N THR A 20 -39.28 -0.28 5.82
CA THR A 20 -37.92 -0.81 5.97
C THR A 20 -37.09 -0.52 4.72
N GLU A 21 -37.66 -0.65 3.52
CA GLU A 21 -37.02 -0.21 2.28
C GLU A 21 -36.82 1.30 2.21
N GLU A 22 -37.76 2.13 2.66
CA GLU A 22 -37.56 3.58 2.79
C GLU A 22 -36.48 3.94 3.80
N PHE A 23 -36.43 3.28 4.96
CA PHE A 23 -35.36 3.47 5.96
C PHE A 23 -33.98 3.00 5.46
N LEU A 24 -33.95 1.97 4.61
CA LEU A 24 -32.75 1.50 3.91
C LEU A 24 -32.38 2.38 2.71
N LYS A 25 -33.35 3.07 2.08
CA LYS A 25 -33.15 4.04 0.99
C LYS A 25 -32.76 5.44 1.50
N ASP A 26 -33.22 5.84 2.68
CA ASP A 26 -32.77 7.06 3.37
C ASP A 26 -31.39 6.87 4.01
N ASN A 27 -31.03 5.62 4.35
CA ASN A 27 -29.64 5.20 4.41
C ASN A 27 -29.16 4.75 3.02
N SER A 28 -29.53 5.47 1.96
CA SER A 28 -28.65 5.54 0.80
C SER A 28 -27.38 6.12 1.35
N PHE A 29 -26.49 5.21 1.71
CA PHE A 29 -25.13 5.45 2.06
C PHE A 29 -24.63 6.37 0.96
N THR A 30 -24.60 7.68 1.24
CA THR A 30 -23.50 8.49 0.79
C THR A 30 -22.33 7.62 1.15
N SER A 31 -21.75 7.02 0.11
CA SER A 31 -20.47 6.38 0.22
C SER A 31 -19.61 7.56 0.61
N ILE A 32 -19.50 7.83 1.91
CA ILE A 32 -18.37 8.56 2.42
C ILE A 32 -17.27 7.65 1.93
N GLU A 33 -16.67 8.01 0.80
CA GLU A 33 -15.39 7.44 0.40
C GLU A 33 -14.59 7.53 1.68
N ILE A 34 -14.37 6.38 2.32
CA ILE A 34 -13.51 6.31 3.48
C ILE A 34 -12.17 6.70 2.87
N LEU A 35 -11.83 7.98 2.97
CA LEU A 35 -10.70 8.54 2.26
C LEU A 35 -9.48 7.79 2.77
N ASP A 36 -8.94 6.91 1.93
CA ASP A 36 -7.86 6.05 2.35
C ASP A 36 -6.56 6.85 2.39
N GLN A 37 -6.20 7.29 3.58
CA GLN A 37 -4.94 7.99 3.84
C GLN A 37 -3.71 7.06 3.87
N SER A 38 -3.81 5.83 3.35
CA SER A 38 -2.68 4.88 3.32
C SER A 38 -1.46 5.44 2.63
N HIS A 39 -1.65 6.18 1.54
CA HIS A 39 -0.58 6.84 0.81
C HIS A 39 0.08 7.96 1.65
N ILE A 40 -0.69 8.81 2.34
CA ILE A 40 -0.14 9.85 3.25
C ILE A 40 0.62 9.20 4.40
N ARG A 41 0.09 8.14 5.01
CA ARG A 41 0.77 7.39 6.07
C ARG A 41 2.08 6.79 5.57
N LEU A 42 2.07 6.13 4.41
CA LEU A 42 3.28 5.58 3.80
C LEU A 42 4.33 6.67 3.57
N LEU A 43 3.93 7.80 2.99
CA LEU A 43 4.81 8.95 2.78
C LEU A 43 5.35 9.52 4.10
N ASN A 44 4.55 9.55 5.16
CA ASN A 44 5.02 9.98 6.49
C ASN A 44 6.16 9.09 7.01
N TYR A 45 6.03 7.75 6.89
CA TYR A 45 7.12 6.84 7.27
C TYR A 45 8.36 7.01 6.39
N LEU A 46 8.19 7.17 5.08
CA LEU A 46 9.32 7.43 4.18
C LEU A 46 10.01 8.76 4.48
N GLN A 47 9.27 9.77 4.95
CA GLN A 47 9.85 11.03 5.39
C GLN A 47 10.57 10.93 6.74
N GLN A 48 10.10 10.10 7.67
CA GLN A 48 10.86 9.81 8.90
C GLN A 48 12.24 9.20 8.58
N ALA A 49 12.34 8.46 7.48
CA ALA A 49 13.60 7.95 6.92
C ALA A 49 14.32 8.94 5.98
N ARG A 50 13.89 10.21 5.90
CA ARG A 50 14.46 11.30 5.09
C ARG A 50 14.40 11.09 3.57
N LEU A 51 13.62 10.13 3.07
CA LEU A 51 13.56 9.83 1.64
C LEU A 51 12.92 10.96 0.84
N ILE A 52 11.84 11.56 1.34
CA ILE A 52 11.14 12.61 0.60
C ILE A 52 12.05 13.83 0.48
N ASP A 53 12.72 14.24 1.55
CA ASP A 53 13.71 15.33 1.48
C ASP A 53 14.81 15.04 0.46
N PHE A 54 15.39 13.83 0.48
CA PHE A 54 16.43 13.44 -0.47
C PHE A 54 15.96 13.51 -1.94
N LEU A 55 14.73 13.08 -2.23
CA LEU A 55 14.17 13.14 -3.58
C LEU A 55 13.76 14.56 -4.02
N LYS A 56 13.54 15.47 -3.07
CA LYS A 56 13.14 16.86 -3.32
C LYS A 56 14.32 17.84 -3.32
N GLU A 57 15.47 17.41 -2.84
CA GLU A 57 16.72 18.16 -2.85
C GLU A 57 17.38 18.12 -4.23
N ASP A 58 17.90 19.26 -4.71
CA ASP A 58 18.74 19.30 -5.90
C ASP A 58 20.14 18.80 -5.56
N ILE A 59 20.46 17.59 -6.01
CA ILE A 59 21.75 16.96 -5.73
C ILE A 59 22.83 17.27 -6.77
N THR A 60 22.50 18.00 -7.84
CA THR A 60 23.44 18.39 -8.92
C THR A 60 24.74 19.06 -8.43
N PRO A 61 24.74 19.93 -7.40
CA PRO A 61 25.97 20.59 -6.96
C PRO A 61 26.87 19.71 -6.08
N PHE A 62 26.43 18.51 -5.67
CA PHE A 62 27.20 17.65 -4.77
C PHE A 62 28.02 16.62 -5.54
N THR A 63 29.17 16.27 -4.99
CA THR A 63 30.00 15.18 -5.51
C THR A 63 29.42 13.80 -5.15
N ASP A 64 29.77 12.77 -5.92
CA ASP A 64 29.42 11.38 -5.62
C ASP A 64 29.83 10.95 -4.20
N ALA A 65 30.95 11.46 -3.70
CA ALA A 65 31.41 11.18 -2.34
C ALA A 65 30.48 11.79 -1.28
N GLN A 66 30.00 13.01 -1.48
CA GLN A 66 29.06 13.68 -0.58
C GLN A 66 27.68 13.00 -0.61
N VAL A 67 27.16 12.71 -1.80
CA VAL A 67 25.90 11.97 -1.96
C VAL A 67 26.02 10.58 -1.34
N GLY A 68 27.12 9.87 -1.61
CA GLY A 68 27.41 8.56 -1.04
C GLY A 68 27.55 8.57 0.48
N ALA A 69 28.03 9.65 1.08
CA ALA A 69 28.11 9.79 2.54
C ALA A 69 26.71 9.94 3.17
N ALA A 70 25.82 10.73 2.56
CA ALA A 70 24.47 10.95 3.06
C ALA A 70 23.53 9.76 2.80
N VAL A 71 23.56 9.20 1.59
CA VAL A 71 22.56 8.21 1.13
C VAL A 71 22.63 6.89 1.89
N ARG A 72 23.79 6.50 2.45
CA ARG A 72 23.92 5.25 3.19
C ARG A 72 22.99 5.19 4.39
N LYS A 73 22.90 6.29 5.14
CA LYS A 73 22.01 6.38 6.30
C LYS A 73 20.54 6.39 5.85
N ILE A 74 20.21 7.20 4.86
CA ILE A 74 18.85 7.27 4.29
C ILE A 74 18.39 5.89 3.79
N HIS A 75 19.25 5.18 3.05
CA HIS A 75 19.01 3.82 2.58
C HIS A 75 18.75 2.86 3.75
N GLN A 76 19.59 2.89 4.79
CA GLN A 76 19.42 2.04 5.97
C GLN A 76 18.09 2.32 6.67
N ASP A 77 17.78 3.59 6.92
CA ASP A 77 16.56 4.02 7.63
C ASP A 77 15.30 3.67 6.79
N CYS A 78 15.36 3.83 5.46
CA CYS A 78 14.28 3.43 4.56
C CYS A 78 14.06 1.92 4.55
N SER A 79 15.15 1.14 4.49
CA SER A 79 15.08 -0.32 4.51
C SER A 79 14.46 -0.82 5.81
N GLN A 80 14.81 -0.22 6.95
CA GLN A 80 14.23 -0.57 8.24
C GLN A 80 12.75 -0.17 8.30
N SER A 81 12.40 1.06 7.92
CA SER A 81 11.00 1.52 7.88
C SER A 81 10.13 0.64 6.98
N LEU A 82 10.64 0.25 5.81
CA LEU A 82 9.92 -0.64 4.90
C LEU A 82 9.68 -2.00 5.54
N GLU A 83 10.68 -2.62 6.17
CA GLU A 83 10.54 -3.95 6.78
C GLU A 83 9.59 -3.96 8.00
N GLU A 84 9.52 -2.84 8.74
CA GLU A 84 8.54 -2.64 9.84
C GLU A 84 7.10 -2.56 9.30
N LEU A 85 6.90 -1.88 8.17
CA LEU A 85 5.60 -1.73 7.53
C LEU A 85 5.18 -2.97 6.74
N MET A 86 6.10 -3.55 5.98
CA MET A 86 5.86 -4.68 5.11
C MET A 86 7.12 -5.50 4.92
N THR A 87 7.02 -6.80 5.21
CA THR A 87 8.08 -7.75 4.89
C THR A 87 8.06 -8.01 3.39
N ILE A 88 9.02 -7.45 2.66
CA ILE A 88 9.13 -7.61 1.19
C ILE A 88 10.13 -8.72 0.88
N ARG A 89 9.71 -9.71 0.09
CA ARG A 89 10.58 -10.81 -0.37
C ARG A 89 10.47 -11.04 -1.87
N PRO A 90 11.47 -11.65 -2.52
CA PRO A 90 11.36 -12.01 -3.92
C PRO A 90 10.09 -12.86 -4.16
N LEU A 91 9.37 -12.55 -5.23
CA LEU A 91 8.21 -13.36 -5.62
C LEU A 91 8.65 -14.73 -6.15
N ARG A 92 9.77 -14.75 -6.88
CA ARG A 92 10.42 -15.97 -7.39
C ARG A 92 11.69 -16.33 -6.64
N ASP A 93 11.89 -17.61 -6.40
CA ASP A 93 13.09 -18.13 -5.74
C ASP A 93 14.27 -18.29 -6.70
N GLU A 94 14.01 -18.49 -7.99
CA GLU A 94 15.09 -18.58 -8.99
C GLU A 94 15.88 -17.27 -9.07
N THR A 95 17.19 -17.39 -9.25
CA THR A 95 18.07 -16.22 -9.41
C THR A 95 17.85 -15.57 -10.77
N GLU A 96 18.09 -14.26 -10.83
CA GLU A 96 18.13 -13.54 -12.10
C GLU A 96 19.24 -14.11 -12.99
N GLY A 97 18.95 -14.25 -14.28
CA GLY A 97 19.81 -14.96 -15.23
C GLY A 97 19.53 -16.46 -15.37
N THR A 98 18.72 -17.06 -14.48
CA THR A 98 18.34 -18.47 -14.60
C THR A 98 17.34 -18.70 -15.73
N THR A 99 17.55 -19.75 -16.52
CA THR A 99 16.58 -20.21 -17.53
C THR A 99 15.46 -20.98 -16.86
N VAL A 100 14.22 -20.59 -17.14
CA VAL A 100 13.00 -21.20 -16.60
C VAL A 100 12.01 -21.52 -17.71
N GLN A 101 11.19 -22.53 -17.48
CA GLN A 101 10.02 -22.81 -18.31
C GLN A 101 8.76 -22.30 -17.63
N ILE A 102 7.96 -21.53 -18.37
CA ILE A 102 6.68 -21.00 -17.91
C ILE A 102 5.58 -21.88 -18.49
N PRO A 103 4.82 -22.61 -17.67
CA PRO A 103 3.82 -23.56 -18.15
C PRO A 103 2.60 -22.85 -18.76
N LYS A 104 1.79 -23.62 -19.50
CA LYS A 104 0.47 -23.15 -19.93
C LYS A 104 -0.43 -22.92 -18.71
N GLY A 105 -1.20 -21.83 -18.73
CA GLY A 105 -2.05 -21.43 -17.60
C GLY A 105 -1.30 -20.76 -16.44
N TYR A 106 -0.10 -20.21 -16.68
CA TYR A 106 0.61 -19.41 -15.68
C TYR A 106 -0.21 -18.18 -15.25
N ASP A 107 0.00 -17.72 -14.01
CA ASP A 107 -0.66 -16.53 -13.47
C ASP A 107 -0.01 -15.24 -14.01
N SER A 108 -0.75 -14.49 -14.83
CA SER A 108 -0.28 -13.22 -15.40
C SER A 108 -0.13 -12.08 -14.37
N SER A 109 -0.69 -12.24 -13.18
CA SER A 109 -0.48 -11.31 -12.06
C SER A 109 0.87 -11.53 -11.37
N GLU A 110 1.42 -12.74 -11.44
CA GLU A 110 2.73 -13.07 -10.85
C GLU A 110 3.87 -13.05 -11.89
N ILE A 111 3.57 -13.33 -13.16
CA ILE A 111 4.60 -13.45 -14.22
C ILE A 111 4.26 -12.53 -15.38
N LYS A 112 5.12 -11.54 -15.61
CA LYS A 112 5.10 -10.70 -16.81
C LYS A 112 6.12 -11.23 -17.81
N LEU A 113 5.66 -11.74 -18.94
CA LEU A 113 6.54 -12.10 -20.06
C LEU A 113 7.07 -10.84 -20.73
N VAL A 114 8.39 -10.78 -20.97
CA VAL A 114 9.07 -9.64 -21.60
C VAL A 114 9.81 -10.12 -22.84
N GLY A 115 9.78 -9.33 -23.92
CA GLY A 115 10.45 -9.63 -25.19
C GLY A 115 9.49 -10.10 -26.29
N LYS A 116 9.99 -10.91 -27.23
CA LYS A 116 9.22 -11.41 -28.37
C LYS A 116 8.37 -12.62 -27.94
N VAL A 117 7.24 -12.34 -27.31
CA VAL A 117 6.26 -13.37 -26.94
C VAL A 117 5.48 -13.77 -28.20
N ARG A 118 5.71 -14.98 -28.71
CA ARG A 118 5.01 -15.56 -29.87
C ARG A 118 4.61 -16.99 -29.54
N GLY A 119 3.52 -17.45 -30.15
CA GLY A 119 2.97 -18.79 -29.90
C GLY A 119 2.21 -18.86 -28.59
N GLU A 120 1.95 -20.08 -28.13
CA GLU A 120 1.33 -20.35 -26.84
C GLU A 120 2.35 -20.99 -25.89
N ALA A 121 2.09 -20.87 -24.58
CA ALA A 121 2.85 -21.57 -23.56
C ALA A 121 2.87 -23.10 -23.80
N PRO A 122 3.92 -23.83 -23.40
CA PRO A 122 4.97 -23.38 -22.49
C PRO A 122 6.01 -22.43 -23.13
N TYR A 123 6.39 -21.39 -22.40
CA TYR A 123 7.46 -20.49 -22.82
C TYR A 123 8.77 -20.90 -22.15
N THR A 124 9.89 -20.71 -22.83
CA THR A 124 11.23 -20.79 -22.20
C THR A 124 11.83 -19.39 -22.21
N GLY A 125 12.31 -18.95 -21.05
CA GLY A 125 12.87 -17.61 -20.88
C GLY A 125 13.87 -17.55 -19.75
N VAL A 126 14.46 -16.37 -19.57
CA VAL A 126 15.40 -16.10 -18.48
C VAL A 126 14.73 -15.18 -17.47
N VAL A 127 14.91 -15.46 -16.18
CA VAL A 127 14.43 -14.57 -15.11
C VAL A 127 15.20 -13.25 -15.19
N VAL A 128 14.55 -12.19 -15.65
CA VAL A 128 15.15 -10.84 -15.74
C VAL A 128 15.04 -10.09 -14.41
N HIS A 129 13.90 -10.22 -13.73
CA HIS A 129 13.67 -9.66 -12.41
C HIS A 129 12.76 -10.61 -11.62
N ARG A 130 13.10 -10.88 -10.36
CA ARG A 130 12.40 -11.89 -9.55
C ARG A 130 11.00 -11.48 -9.08
N GLY A 131 10.68 -10.20 -9.23
CA GLY A 131 9.48 -9.60 -8.65
C GLY A 131 9.58 -9.47 -7.14
N TRP A 132 8.64 -8.75 -6.55
CA TRP A 132 8.55 -8.54 -5.11
C TRP A 132 7.16 -8.91 -4.63
N LYS A 133 7.08 -9.59 -3.48
CA LYS A 133 5.85 -9.96 -2.80
C LYS A 133 5.90 -9.46 -1.37
N ALA A 134 4.81 -8.84 -0.91
CA ALA A 134 4.63 -8.52 0.50
C ALA A 134 4.19 -9.79 1.25
N LEU A 135 5.04 -10.31 2.14
CA LEU A 135 4.70 -11.42 3.03
C LEU A 135 3.89 -10.96 4.24
N LYS A 136 4.17 -9.76 4.73
CA LYS A 136 3.41 -9.09 5.80
C LYS A 136 3.01 -7.71 5.31
N ARG A 137 1.80 -7.30 5.66
CA ARG A 137 1.24 -5.98 5.34
C ARG A 137 0.77 -5.35 6.64
N SER A 138 1.49 -4.38 7.15
CA SER A 138 1.25 -3.70 8.42
C SER A 138 1.42 -2.20 8.23
N LEU A 139 0.31 -1.53 7.89
CA LEU A 139 0.26 -0.07 7.91
C LEU A 139 -0.68 0.35 9.04
N PRO A 140 -0.16 0.59 10.26
CA PRO A 140 -0.98 0.88 11.41
C PRO A 140 -1.85 2.12 11.16
N LYS A 141 -3.17 1.99 11.40
CA LYS A 141 -4.06 3.16 11.44
C LYS A 141 -3.92 3.83 12.79
N LYS A 142 -3.86 5.16 12.82
CA LYS A 142 -3.93 5.90 14.08
C LYS A 142 -5.40 6.02 14.50
N THR A 143 -5.70 5.73 15.77
CA THR A 143 -7.06 5.91 16.32
C THR A 143 -7.40 7.41 16.29
N GLY A 144 -8.54 7.77 15.69
CA GLY A 144 -8.94 9.18 15.56
C GLY A 144 -8.20 9.95 14.48
N GLU A 145 -7.55 9.27 13.53
CA GLU A 145 -6.92 9.90 12.38
C GLU A 145 -7.93 10.72 11.59
N THR A 146 -7.73 12.04 11.57
CA THR A 146 -8.52 12.97 10.75
C THR A 146 -7.96 12.97 9.34
N ILE A 147 -8.82 13.20 8.35
CA ILE A 147 -8.40 13.43 6.96
C ILE A 147 -7.44 14.61 6.90
N THR A 148 -6.23 14.38 6.38
CA THR A 148 -5.20 15.41 6.24
C THR A 148 -4.36 15.19 4.98
N ASP A 149 -3.99 16.30 4.34
CA ASP A 149 -3.02 16.33 3.23
C ASP A 149 -1.58 16.58 3.74
N ILE A 150 -1.39 16.68 5.06
CA ILE A 150 -0.10 16.94 5.69
C ILE A 150 0.66 15.62 5.88
N ILE A 151 1.75 15.46 5.13
CA ILE A 151 2.67 14.30 5.26
C ILE A 151 3.52 14.42 6.53
N CYS A 152 4.12 15.58 6.78
CA CYS A 152 4.98 15.86 7.92
C CYS A 152 4.77 17.33 8.33
N PRO A 153 4.61 17.65 9.63
CA PRO A 153 4.49 19.04 10.06
C PRO A 153 5.78 19.82 9.81
N ALA A 154 5.65 21.12 9.57
CA ALA A 154 6.82 22.01 9.57
C ALA A 154 7.35 22.17 11.00
N GLU A 155 8.66 22.07 11.17
CA GLU A 155 9.33 22.32 12.45
C GLU A 155 9.74 23.79 12.54
N ILE A 156 9.27 24.48 13.57
CA ILE A 156 9.55 25.91 13.81
C ILE A 156 10.21 26.03 15.18
N GLU A 157 11.45 26.51 15.21
CA GLU A 157 12.14 26.85 16.46
C GLU A 157 11.55 28.15 17.03
N VAL A 158 11.04 28.10 18.26
CA VAL A 158 10.56 29.29 18.98
C VAL A 158 11.73 29.89 19.77
N LYS A 159 11.90 31.21 19.69
CA LYS A 159 12.93 31.98 20.41
C LYS A 159 12.33 32.77 21.55
#